data_AF-A0A370KFC1-F1
#
_entry.id   AF-A0A370KFC1-F1
#
_cell.length_a   1.000
_cell.length_b   1.000
_cell.length_c   1.000
_cell.angle_alpha   90.00
_cell.angle_beta   90.00
_cell.angle_gamma   90.00
#
_symmetry.space_group_name_H-M   'P 1'
#
loop_
_entity.id
_entity.type
_entity.pdbx_description
1 polymer ?
#
loop_
_entity_poly.entity_id
_entity_poly.type
_entity_poly.pdbx_seq_one_letter_code
_entity_poly.pdbx_strand_id
1 'polypeptide(L)'
;MRLNRDGETSRSIHQDLVDARLAEANQFIDQFLLYVRDNHVGHDLVDEIELPISKRVLVVAFKIAIAAERRPNIRALLIRAGLTLAQYRPGLGNRITMTPVTPHGRSRQTQSDMFEQRLQRALMATANERILLDELYERACVESYN
;
A
#
# COMPACT_ATOMS: atom_id res chain seq x y z
N MET A 1 3.26 18.13 -48.37
CA MET A 1 2.64 17.91 -47.04
C MET A 1 3.43 16.79 -46.34
N ARG A 2 4.47 17.14 -45.56
CA ARG A 2 5.31 16.21 -44.81
C ARG A 2 5.03 16.43 -43.33
N LEU A 3 4.26 15.53 -42.72
CA LEU A 3 3.93 15.55 -41.30
C LEU A 3 4.58 14.33 -40.63
N ASN A 4 5.27 14.59 -39.51
CA ASN A 4 5.20 13.81 -38.27
C ASN A 4 5.99 12.50 -38.06
N ARG A 5 7.16 12.26 -38.68
CA ARG A 5 8.02 11.14 -38.24
C ARG A 5 8.59 11.33 -36.82
N ASP A 6 8.97 12.56 -36.47
CA ASP A 6 9.57 12.85 -35.16
C ASP A 6 8.52 12.82 -34.03
N GLY A 7 7.31 13.32 -34.31
CA GLY A 7 6.20 13.30 -33.35
C GLY A 7 5.64 11.90 -33.06
N GLU A 8 5.61 11.01 -34.05
CA GLU A 8 5.21 9.61 -33.87
C GLU A 8 6.26 8.82 -33.07
N THR A 9 7.54 9.06 -33.33
CA THR A 9 8.65 8.39 -32.63
C THR A 9 8.71 8.80 -31.15
N SER A 10 8.58 10.10 -30.84
CA SER A 10 8.57 10.57 -29.45
C SER A 10 7.36 10.06 -28.65
N ARG A 11 6.19 9.94 -29.31
CA ARG A 11 4.97 9.41 -28.67
C ARG A 11 5.07 7.90 -28.39
N SER A 12 5.67 7.14 -29.30
CA SER A 12 5.93 5.69 -29.09
C SER A 12 6.88 5.47 -27.91
N ILE A 13 8.02 6.17 -27.87
CA ILE A 13 9.01 6.04 -26.78
C ILE A 13 8.39 6.41 -25.43
N HIS A 14 7.55 7.46 -25.39
CA HIS A 14 6.85 7.85 -24.17
C HIS A 14 5.85 6.78 -23.71
N GLN A 15 5.11 6.16 -24.64
CA GLN A 15 4.18 5.09 -24.31
C GLN A 15 4.91 3.84 -23.80
N ASP A 16 6.00 3.44 -24.45
CA ASP A 16 6.82 2.29 -24.06
C ASP A 16 7.40 2.48 -22.63
N LEU A 17 7.81 3.70 -22.29
CA LEU A 17 8.29 4.04 -20.96
C LEU A 17 7.17 3.97 -19.90
N VAL A 18 5.96 4.44 -20.23
CA VAL A 18 4.80 4.34 -19.33
C VAL A 18 4.43 2.88 -19.08
N ASP A 19 4.41 2.06 -20.13
CA ASP A 19 4.09 0.64 -20.04
C ASP A 19 5.14 -0.12 -19.23
N ALA A 20 6.43 0.19 -19.41
CA ALA A 20 7.51 -0.38 -18.61
C ALA A 20 7.39 -0.04 -17.12
N ARG A 21 7.07 1.22 -16.79
CA ARG A 21 6.88 1.66 -15.40
C ARG A 21 5.66 1.02 -14.74
N LEU A 22 4.58 0.83 -15.49
CA LEU A 22 3.40 0.11 -15.00
C LEU A 22 3.71 -1.36 -14.75
N ALA A 23 4.45 -2.01 -15.65
CA ALA A 23 4.87 -3.40 -15.48
C ALA A 23 5.72 -3.58 -14.20
N GLU A 24 6.69 -2.69 -13.97
CA GLU A 24 7.50 -2.68 -12.76
C GLU A 24 6.66 -2.44 -11.50
N ALA A 25 5.75 -1.46 -11.53
CA ALA A 25 4.85 -1.19 -10.42
C ALA A 25 4.00 -2.41 -10.05
N ASN A 26 3.44 -3.10 -11.05
CA ASN A 26 2.67 -4.32 -10.82
C ASN A 26 3.54 -5.43 -10.23
N GLN A 27 4.78 -5.59 -10.69
CA GLN A 27 5.70 -6.58 -10.12
C GLN A 27 5.99 -6.32 -8.63
N PHE A 28 6.14 -5.06 -8.22
CA PHE A 28 6.33 -4.72 -6.80
C PHE A 28 5.07 -4.96 -5.97
N ILE A 29 3.89 -4.63 -6.51
CA ILE A 29 2.61 -4.91 -5.85
C ILE A 29 2.43 -6.42 -5.67
N ASP A 30 2.71 -7.23 -6.70
CA ASP A 30 2.58 -8.68 -6.64
C ASP A 30 3.49 -9.28 -5.56
N GLN A 31 4.75 -8.85 -5.49
CA GLN A 31 5.67 -9.27 -4.43
C GLN A 31 5.14 -8.92 -3.03
N PHE A 32 4.59 -7.72 -2.87
CA PHE A 32 3.97 -7.31 -1.61
C PHE A 32 2.75 -8.18 -1.27
N LEU A 33 1.84 -8.40 -2.21
CA LEU A 33 0.64 -9.20 -1.98
C LEU A 33 0.96 -10.66 -1.64
N LEU A 34 1.97 -11.24 -2.30
CA LEU A 34 2.49 -12.58 -1.97
C LEU A 34 3.04 -12.61 -0.54
N TYR A 35 3.86 -11.62 -0.17
CA TYR A 35 4.36 -11.49 1.19
C TYR A 35 3.24 -11.39 2.23
N VAL A 36 2.23 -10.54 2.01
CA VAL A 36 1.09 -10.38 2.92
C VAL A 36 0.34 -11.70 3.12
N ARG A 37 0.10 -12.42 2.02
CA ARG A 37 -0.56 -13.73 2.04
C ARG A 37 0.26 -14.75 2.84
N ASP A 38 1.54 -14.89 2.53
CA ASP A 38 2.38 -15.95 3.10
C ASP A 38 2.65 -15.72 4.60
N ASN A 39 2.73 -14.45 5.03
CA ASN A 39 2.97 -14.08 6.42
C ASN A 39 1.69 -13.86 7.25
N HIS A 40 0.51 -14.10 6.67
CA HIS A 40 -0.79 -14.00 7.34
C HIS A 40 -0.93 -12.68 8.13
N VAL A 41 -0.59 -11.54 7.53
CA VAL A 41 -0.50 -10.24 8.23
C VAL A 41 -1.83 -9.81 8.84
N GLY A 42 -2.94 -9.99 8.11
CA GLY A 42 -4.29 -9.76 8.63
C GLY A 42 -4.50 -8.35 9.20
N HIS A 43 -4.75 -8.27 10.51
CA HIS A 43 -4.98 -7.02 11.25
C HIS A 43 -3.78 -6.57 12.07
N ASP A 44 -2.63 -7.21 11.88
CA ASP A 44 -1.47 -6.99 12.71
C ASP A 44 -0.76 -5.68 12.35
N LEU A 45 0.00 -5.16 13.31
CA LEU A 45 0.96 -4.09 13.06
C LEU A 45 2.35 -4.73 12.97
N VAL A 46 3.06 -4.41 11.90
CA VAL A 46 4.34 -5.04 11.55
C VAL A 46 5.40 -3.96 11.44
N ASP A 47 6.67 -4.26 11.74
CA ASP A 47 7.73 -3.30 11.48
C ASP A 47 7.95 -3.13 9.97
N GLU A 48 8.19 -1.91 9.52
CA GLU A 48 8.48 -1.61 8.12
C GLU A 48 9.72 -2.37 7.59
N ILE A 49 10.68 -2.70 8.47
CA ILE A 49 11.87 -3.48 8.09
C ILE A 49 11.55 -4.89 7.58
N GLU A 50 10.38 -5.43 7.91
CA GLU A 50 9.96 -6.76 7.45
C GLU A 50 9.46 -6.79 5.99
N LEU A 51 9.22 -5.62 5.38
CA LEU A 51 8.74 -5.55 4.01
C LEU A 51 9.80 -6.06 3.02
N PRO A 52 9.39 -6.82 1.98
CA PRO A 52 10.32 -7.29 0.94
C PRO A 52 10.85 -6.14 0.06
N ILE A 53 10.10 -5.05 0.00
CA ILE A 53 10.38 -3.85 -0.80
C ILE A 53 10.11 -2.65 0.10
N SER A 54 10.95 -1.61 0.01
CA SER A 54 10.73 -0.41 0.83
C SER A 54 9.32 0.14 0.66
N LYS A 55 8.71 0.56 1.77
CA LYS A 55 7.33 1.06 1.78
C LYS A 55 7.12 2.21 0.81
N ARG A 56 8.11 3.11 0.69
CA ARG A 56 8.08 4.25 -0.24
C ARG A 56 7.94 3.80 -1.70
N VAL A 57 8.67 2.76 -2.10
CA VAL A 57 8.56 2.20 -3.46
C VAL A 57 7.18 1.58 -3.68
N LEU A 58 6.64 0.85 -2.70
CA LEU A 58 5.30 0.28 -2.78
C LEU A 58 4.21 1.36 -2.88
N VAL A 59 4.32 2.46 -2.11
CA VAL A 59 3.39 3.59 -2.19
C VAL A 59 3.36 4.17 -3.61
N VAL A 60 4.53 4.36 -4.23
CA VAL A 60 4.64 4.84 -5.62
C VAL A 60 4.08 3.81 -6.61
N ALA A 61 4.38 2.52 -6.42
CA ALA A 61 3.87 1.46 -7.28
C ALA A 61 2.32 1.42 -7.28
N PHE A 62 1.70 1.45 -6.09
CA PHE A 62 0.25 1.56 -5.96
C PHE A 62 -0.29 2.82 -6.62
N LYS A 63 0.37 3.97 -6.46
CA LYS A 63 -0.02 5.22 -7.14
C LYS A 63 -0.08 5.04 -8.67
N ILE A 64 0.96 4.44 -9.26
CA ILE A 64 1.05 4.20 -10.71
C ILE A 64 -0.05 3.24 -11.17
N ALA A 65 -0.21 2.11 -10.47
CA ALA A 65 -1.21 1.10 -10.84
C ALA A 65 -2.65 1.64 -10.72
N ILE A 66 -2.94 2.42 -9.67
CA ILE A 66 -4.25 3.06 -9.46
C ILE A 66 -4.55 4.07 -10.57
N ALA A 67 -3.56 4.89 -10.94
CA ALA A 67 -3.72 5.86 -12.02
C ALA A 67 -3.88 5.20 -13.40
N ALA A 68 -3.33 4.00 -13.61
CA ALA A 68 -3.47 3.28 -14.87
C ALA A 68 -4.77 2.47 -14.99
N GLU A 69 -5.42 2.12 -13.87
CA GLU A 69 -6.59 1.24 -13.85
C GLU A 69 -7.89 1.98 -14.22
N ARG A 70 -8.50 1.54 -15.32
CA ARG A 70 -9.74 2.12 -15.87
C ARG A 70 -11.00 1.54 -15.22
N ARG A 71 -10.92 0.33 -14.68
CA ARG A 71 -12.06 -0.39 -14.09
C ARG A 71 -12.23 0.04 -12.64
N PRO A 72 -13.33 0.71 -12.27
CA PRO A 72 -13.47 1.33 -10.95
C PRO A 72 -13.46 0.30 -9.80
N ASN A 73 -13.99 -0.90 -10.03
CA ASN A 73 -13.98 -2.00 -9.07
C ASN A 73 -12.56 -2.53 -8.79
N ILE A 74 -11.73 -2.69 -9.82
CA ILE A 74 -10.33 -3.11 -9.63
C ILE A 74 -9.53 -2.00 -8.97
N ARG A 75 -9.74 -0.76 -9.38
CA ARG A 75 -9.10 0.41 -8.76
C ARG A 75 -9.42 0.52 -7.28
N ALA A 76 -10.69 0.29 -6.89
CA ALA A 76 -11.08 0.26 -5.48
C ALA A 76 -10.37 -0.86 -4.69
N LEU A 77 -10.13 -2.02 -5.31
CA LEU A 77 -9.34 -3.09 -4.68
C LEU A 77 -7.86 -2.70 -4.52
N LEU A 78 -7.26 -2.07 -5.54
CA LEU A 78 -5.89 -1.55 -5.46
C LEU A 78 -5.74 -0.51 -4.35
N ILE A 79 -6.69 0.42 -4.22
CA ILE A 79 -6.72 1.39 -3.11
C ILE A 79 -6.77 0.64 -1.78
N ARG A 80 -7.73 -0.27 -1.59
CA ARG A 80 -7.88 -1.02 -0.33
C ARG A 80 -6.62 -1.83 0.02
N ALA A 81 -5.96 -2.41 -0.97
CA ALA A 81 -4.69 -3.11 -0.80
C ALA A 81 -3.56 -2.13 -0.45
N GLY A 82 -3.42 -1.02 -1.16
CA GLY A 82 -2.41 0.01 -0.86
C GLY A 82 -2.58 0.60 0.53
N LEU A 83 -3.82 0.78 1.01
CA LEU A 83 -4.10 1.27 2.36
C LEU A 83 -3.63 0.30 3.47
N THR A 84 -3.35 -0.98 3.18
CA THR A 84 -2.78 -1.89 4.19
C THR A 84 -1.33 -1.59 4.48
N LEU A 85 -0.62 -0.82 3.62
CA LEU A 85 0.73 -0.34 3.92
C LEU A 85 0.78 0.45 5.23
N ALA A 86 -0.31 1.08 5.67
CA ALA A 86 -0.38 1.76 6.96
C ALA A 86 -0.13 0.86 8.19
N GLN A 87 -0.26 -0.47 8.04
CA GLN A 87 0.03 -1.45 9.08
C GLN A 87 1.54 -1.61 9.35
N TYR A 88 2.39 -1.23 8.39
CA TYR A 88 3.85 -1.35 8.48
C TYR A 88 4.44 -0.09 9.08
N ARG A 89 4.96 -0.16 10.30
CA ARG A 89 5.36 1.01 11.08
C ARG A 89 6.88 1.04 11.28
N PRO A 90 7.54 2.18 11.04
CA PRO A 90 8.97 2.30 11.29
C PRO A 90 9.27 2.18 12.78
N GLY A 91 10.18 1.29 13.14
CA GLY A 91 10.66 1.14 14.53
C GLY A 91 9.61 0.59 15.49
N LEU A 92 8.66 -0.21 14.99
CA LEU A 92 7.69 -0.92 15.82
C LEU A 92 8.38 -1.98 16.70
N GLY A 93 9.45 -2.58 16.18
CA GLY A 93 10.08 -3.76 16.74
C GLY A 93 9.21 -4.99 16.49
N ASN A 94 8.99 -5.80 17.52
CA ASN A 94 8.21 -7.03 17.38
C ASN A 94 6.77 -6.75 16.92
N ARG A 95 6.33 -7.51 15.92
CA ARG A 95 4.95 -7.56 15.43
C ARG A 95 3.92 -7.58 16.57
N ILE A 96 2.90 -6.75 16.44
CA ILE A 96 1.75 -6.71 17.34
C ILE A 96 0.61 -7.45 16.66
N THR A 97 0.24 -8.61 17.21
CA THR A 97 -0.85 -9.42 16.68
C THR A 97 -2.20 -9.02 17.25
N MET A 98 -3.19 -8.82 16.38
CA MET A 98 -4.54 -8.42 16.73
C MET A 98 -5.53 -9.51 16.34
N THR A 99 -5.93 -10.33 17.32
CA THR A 99 -6.93 -11.38 17.15
C THR A 99 -8.27 -10.95 17.76
N PRO A 100 -9.38 -11.00 16.99
CA PRO A 100 -10.71 -10.80 17.55
C PRO A 100 -11.00 -11.88 18.59
N VAL A 101 -11.36 -11.47 19.81
CA VAL A 101 -11.75 -12.39 20.89
C VAL A 101 -13.25 -12.29 21.16
N THR A 102 -13.90 -13.44 21.33
CA THR A 102 -15.28 -13.50 21.83
C THR A 102 -15.32 -13.20 23.33
N PRO A 103 -16.47 -12.77 23.90
CA PRO A 103 -16.58 -12.47 25.34
C PRO A 103 -16.12 -13.61 26.26
N HIS A 104 -16.28 -14.87 25.82
CA HIS A 104 -15.90 -16.08 26.55
C HIS A 104 -14.40 -16.42 26.46
N GLY A 105 -13.65 -15.76 25.57
CA GLY A 105 -12.22 -15.98 25.33
C GLY A 105 -11.32 -14.85 25.86
N ARG A 106 -11.87 -13.87 26.59
CA ARG A 106 -11.06 -12.81 27.20
C ARG A 106 -10.28 -13.38 28.38
N SER A 107 -9.00 -13.70 28.18
CA SER A 107 -8.12 -13.92 29.32
C SER A 107 -8.00 -12.62 30.13
N ARG A 108 -7.82 -12.73 31.44
CA ARG A 108 -7.53 -11.58 32.30
C ARG A 108 -6.10 -11.13 32.00
N GLN A 109 -5.94 -10.33 30.94
CA GLN A 109 -4.62 -9.90 30.49
C GLN A 109 -4.10 -8.80 31.41
N THR A 110 -3.06 -9.11 32.18
CA THR A 110 -2.19 -8.10 32.79
C THR A 110 -1.26 -7.59 31.69
N GLN A 111 -1.75 -6.71 30.81
CA GLN A 111 -0.87 -6.00 29.90
C GLN A 111 -0.11 -4.94 30.71
N SER A 112 1.17 -4.74 30.39
CA SER A 112 1.94 -3.65 30.98
C SER A 112 1.46 -2.33 30.38
N ASP A 113 1.33 -1.28 31.20
CA ASP A 113 1.05 0.09 30.75
C ASP A 113 1.94 0.52 29.58
N MET A 114 3.21 0.08 29.56
CA MET A 114 4.14 0.36 28.47
C MET A 114 3.72 -0.26 27.13
N PHE A 115 3.17 -1.48 27.17
CA PHE A 115 2.64 -2.13 25.98
C PHE A 115 1.37 -1.44 25.49
N GLU A 116 0.46 -1.07 26.39
CA GLU A 116 -0.77 -0.36 26.05
C GLU A 116 -0.46 1.00 25.38
N GLN A 117 0.46 1.77 25.97
CA GLN A 117 0.90 3.04 25.38
C GLN A 117 1.60 2.85 24.02
N ARG A 118 2.38 1.77 23.85
CA ARG A 118 3.01 1.45 22.56
C ARG A 118 1.95 1.08 21.53
N LEU A 119 0.99 0.24 21.88
CA LEU A 119 -0.12 -0.16 21.03
C LEU A 119 -0.96 1.05 20.62
N GLN A 120 -1.35 1.89 21.57
CA GLN A 120 -2.14 3.11 21.31
C GLN A 120 -1.41 4.04 20.34
N ARG A 121 -0.11 4.29 20.55
CA ARG A 121 0.70 5.12 19.63
C ARG A 121 0.76 4.50 18.24
N ALA A 122 0.98 3.19 18.13
CA ALA A 122 1.04 2.50 16.86
C ALA A 122 -0.31 2.58 16.11
N LEU A 123 -1.44 2.35 16.81
CA LEU A 123 -2.78 2.45 16.24
C LEU A 123 -3.11 3.86 15.73
N MET A 124 -2.81 4.90 16.52
CA MET A 124 -3.02 6.28 16.10
C MET A 124 -2.17 6.64 14.87
N ALA A 125 -0.91 6.20 14.86
CA ALA A 125 -0.01 6.46 13.74
C ALA A 125 -0.46 5.73 12.47
N THR A 126 -0.92 4.48 12.59
CA THR A 126 -1.52 3.71 11.49
C THR A 126 -2.79 4.36 10.97
N ALA A 127 -3.68 4.84 11.84
CA ALA A 127 -4.90 5.51 11.43
C ALA A 127 -4.60 6.81 10.64
N ASN A 128 -3.69 7.63 11.14
CA ASN A 128 -3.26 8.86 10.46
C ASN A 128 -2.64 8.58 9.10
N GLU A 129 -1.74 7.60 9.02
CA GLU A 129 -1.12 7.25 7.74
C GLU A 129 -2.13 6.69 6.74
N ARG A 130 -3.12 5.93 7.20
CA ARG A 130 -4.17 5.42 6.34
C ARG A 130 -4.96 6.55 5.69
N ILE A 131 -5.27 7.62 6.44
CA ILE A 131 -5.94 8.82 5.89
C ILE A 131 -5.06 9.47 4.82
N LEU A 132 -3.76 9.65 5.10
CA LEU A 132 -2.82 10.27 4.15
C LEU A 132 -2.65 9.44 2.86
N LEU A 133 -2.63 8.12 2.97
CA LEU A 133 -2.56 7.22 1.82
C LEU A 133 -3.87 7.27 1.01
N ASP A 134 -5.02 7.36 1.68
CA ASP A 134 -6.32 7.47 1.01
C ASP A 134 -6.40 8.75 0.18
N GLU A 135 -6.05 9.89 0.77
CA GLU A 135 -5.96 11.18 0.07
C GLU A 135 -4.96 11.16 -1.09
N LEU A 136 -3.83 10.45 -0.94
CA LEU A 136 -2.85 10.29 -2.01
C LEU A 136 -3.41 9.48 -3.18
N TYR A 137 -4.08 8.37 -2.89
CA TYR A 137 -4.61 7.47 -3.91
C TYR A 137 -5.86 8.01 -4.59
N GLU A 138 -6.73 8.72 -3.87
CA GLU A 138 -7.86 9.45 -4.47
C GLU A 138 -7.37 10.51 -5.48
N ARG A 139 -6.28 11.23 -5.16
CA ARG A 139 -5.67 12.17 -6.13
C ARG A 139 -5.14 11.46 -7.38
N ALA A 140 -4.55 10.28 -7.22
CA ALA A 140 -4.08 9.47 -8.35
C ALA A 140 -5.23 9.00 -9.25
N CYS A 141 -6.41 8.73 -8.67
CA CYS A 141 -7.62 8.45 -9.46
C CYS A 141 -8.00 9.64 -10.35
N VAL A 142 -7.96 10.87 -9.83
CA VAL A 142 -8.29 12.07 -10.63
C VAL A 142 -7.27 12.30 -11.75
N GLU A 143 -5.98 12.07 -11.49
CA GLU A 143 -4.90 12.14 -12.48
C GLU A 143 -5.10 11.14 -13.64
N SER A 144 -5.81 10.02 -13.43
CA SER A 144 -6.11 9.02 -14.48
C SER A 144 -7.13 9.46 -15.54
N TYR A 145 -7.93 10.49 -15.24
CA TYR A 145 -9.03 10.95 -16.08
C TYR A 145 -8.69 12.17 -16.94
N ASN A 146 -7.48 12.74 -16.75
CA ASN A 146 -6.95 13.87 -17.51
C ASN A 146 -5.83 13.43 -18.44
#